data_AF-A0A953WZQ1-F1
#
_entry.id   AF-A0A953WZQ1-F1
#
_cell.length_a   1.000
_cell.length_b   1.000
_cell.length_c   1.000
_cell.angle_alpha   90.00
_cell.angle_beta   90.00
_cell.angle_gamma   90.00
#
_symmetry.space_group_name_H-M   'P 1'
#
loop_
_entity.id
_entity.type
_entity.pdbx_description
1 polymer ?
#
loop_
_entity_poly.entity_id
_entity_poly.type
_entity_poly.pdbx_seq_one_letter_code
_entity_poly.pdbx_strand_id
1 'polypeptide(L)'
;MKKFVLWCAAAAIGIAGLVWLWRTVIAPPPWLEVSPLSYSDYGSWAVIPKESPEPVWTGGWAVDVFLIDEDSALKARSGAGLDKKEQFARLQGRMLEDGLSLIGPVYAPLYRSDAVGDDLSRAFRIYLKQHNRGRAFVIATNSEVPASVLSQLTGDADLTDRFGGFYRFGRTPSNVSLVDTDGTAEAAPVTAYCNAHLVDTGACVVDLTTVRKSGYDVLAPESGLADAPVTGLAAWLSDNVAPMAEPLGDLEEVEIIDIRRPGDTDERRRNND
;
A
#
# COMPACT_ATOMS: atom_id res chain seq x y z
N MET A 1 51.09 -8.22 43.48
CA MET A 1 50.26 -8.89 42.44
C MET A 1 48.88 -8.27 42.25
N LYS A 2 48.06 -8.03 43.30
CA LYS A 2 46.68 -7.48 43.16
C LYS A 2 46.58 -6.12 42.43
N LYS A 3 47.51 -5.19 42.66
CA LYS A 3 47.49 -3.86 42.00
C LYS A 3 47.68 -3.97 40.49
N PHE A 4 48.64 -4.78 40.04
CA PHE A 4 48.99 -4.93 38.61
C PHE A 4 47.83 -5.51 37.79
N VAL A 5 47.11 -6.51 38.35
CA VAL A 5 45.89 -7.08 37.73
C VAL A 5 44.79 -6.03 37.59
N LEU A 6 44.65 -5.14 38.57
CA LEU A 6 43.65 -4.06 38.56
C LEU A 6 43.95 -3.00 37.49
N TRP A 7 45.24 -2.65 37.30
CA TRP A 7 45.67 -1.77 36.20
C TRP A 7 45.44 -2.39 34.82
N CYS A 8 45.72 -3.68 34.66
CA CYS A 8 45.46 -4.39 33.39
C CYS A 8 43.96 -4.46 33.08
N ALA A 9 43.12 -4.74 34.08
CA ALA A 9 41.66 -4.78 33.89
C ALA A 9 41.10 -3.39 33.52
N ALA A 10 41.55 -2.33 34.19
CA ALA A 10 41.14 -0.97 33.87
C ALA A 10 41.58 -0.55 32.46
N ALA A 11 42.80 -0.90 32.05
CA ALA A 11 43.28 -0.64 30.69
C ALA A 11 42.47 -1.41 29.64
N ALA A 12 42.13 -2.68 29.89
CA ALA A 12 41.32 -3.48 28.98
C ALA A 12 39.90 -2.91 28.81
N ILE A 13 39.27 -2.44 29.90
CA ILE A 13 37.96 -1.77 29.85
C ILE A 13 38.06 -0.45 29.08
N GLY A 14 39.11 0.34 29.32
CA GLY A 14 39.35 1.60 28.61
C GLY A 14 39.50 1.39 27.10
N ILE A 15 40.28 0.39 26.68
CA ILE A 15 40.46 0.04 25.27
C ILE A 15 39.15 -0.49 24.67
N ALA A 16 38.43 -1.36 25.37
CA ALA A 16 37.14 -1.86 24.89
C ALA A 16 36.11 -0.74 24.72
N GLY A 17 36.07 0.22 25.65
CA GLY A 17 35.22 1.41 25.56
C GLY A 17 35.60 2.33 24.40
N LEU A 18 36.90 2.55 24.18
CA LEU A 18 37.40 3.32 23.03
C LEU A 18 37.05 2.65 21.69
N VAL A 19 37.24 1.33 21.57
CA VAL A 19 36.88 0.58 20.36
C VAL A 19 35.37 0.61 20.11
N TRP A 20 34.56 0.47 21.17
CA TRP A 20 33.11 0.58 21.07
C TRP A 20 32.70 1.97 20.59
N LEU A 21 33.19 3.03 21.23
CA LEU A 21 32.91 4.42 20.85
C LEU A 21 33.33 4.71 19.40
N TRP A 22 34.50 4.20 18.99
CA TRP A 22 34.99 4.38 17.64
C TRP A 22 34.08 3.71 16.61
N ARG A 23 33.60 2.49 16.88
CA ARG A 23 32.69 1.75 15.99
C ARG A 23 31.24 2.23 16.00
N THR A 24 30.77 2.88 17.05
CA THR A 24 29.36 3.31 17.15
C THR A 24 29.16 4.78 16.79
N VAL A 25 30.11 5.65 17.13
CA VAL A 25 29.96 7.10 17.02
C VAL A 25 30.88 7.70 15.95
N ILE A 26 32.16 7.33 15.93
CA ILE A 26 33.17 8.03 15.11
C ILE A 26 33.21 7.50 13.68
N ALA A 27 33.25 6.19 13.51
CA ALA A 27 33.32 5.51 12.21
C ALA A 27 32.33 4.35 12.21
N PRO A 28 31.02 4.64 12.19
CA PRO A 28 30.02 3.59 12.10
C PRO A 28 30.20 2.76 10.83
N PRO A 29 29.92 1.44 10.88
CA PRO A 29 29.93 0.61 9.69
C PRO A 29 28.98 1.18 8.63
N PRO A 30 29.30 1.01 7.34
CA PRO A 30 28.42 1.45 6.26
C PRO A 30 27.06 0.75 6.36
N TRP A 31 26.05 1.38 5.76
CA TRP A 31 24.76 0.74 5.59
C TRP A 31 24.92 -0.50 4.70
N LEU A 32 24.23 -1.58 5.05
CA LEU A 32 24.19 -2.78 4.25
C LEU A 32 23.30 -2.52 3.04
N GLU A 33 23.80 -2.81 1.84
CA GLU A 33 22.98 -2.78 0.63
C GLU A 33 21.96 -3.91 0.70
N VAL A 34 20.68 -3.54 0.75
CA VAL A 34 19.58 -4.50 0.76
C VAL A 34 19.32 -4.92 -0.68
N SER A 35 19.33 -6.22 -0.93
CA SER A 35 19.00 -6.77 -2.25
C SER A 35 17.61 -6.30 -2.71
N PRO A 36 17.41 -6.06 -4.02
CA PRO A 36 16.11 -5.70 -4.55
C PRO A 36 15.03 -6.72 -4.16
N LEU A 37 13.90 -6.21 -3.68
CA LEU A 37 12.77 -7.03 -3.26
C LEU A 37 11.94 -7.48 -4.48
N SER A 38 11.45 -8.71 -4.40
CA SER A 38 10.62 -9.37 -5.41
C SER A 38 9.18 -9.43 -4.92
N TYR A 39 8.34 -8.52 -5.38
CA TYR A 39 6.96 -8.38 -4.89
C TYR A 39 5.99 -9.46 -5.38
N SER A 40 6.43 -10.37 -6.25
CA SER A 40 5.71 -11.61 -6.52
C SER A 40 5.85 -12.63 -5.37
N ASP A 41 6.85 -12.45 -4.50
CA ASP A 41 7.13 -13.37 -3.40
C ASP A 41 6.56 -12.81 -2.09
N TYR A 42 5.92 -13.70 -1.31
CA TYR A 42 5.40 -13.40 0.03
C TYR A 42 6.46 -12.79 0.98
N GLY A 43 7.75 -13.09 0.74
CA GLY A 43 8.86 -12.56 1.52
C GLY A 43 9.01 -11.03 1.42
N SER A 44 8.52 -10.40 0.36
CA SER A 44 8.64 -8.95 0.17
C SER A 44 7.48 -8.15 0.78
N TRP A 45 6.54 -8.82 1.44
CA TRP A 45 5.37 -8.23 2.06
C TRP A 45 5.44 -8.40 3.58
N ALA A 46 5.27 -7.32 4.34
CA ALA A 46 5.08 -7.37 5.77
C ALA A 46 3.75 -8.07 6.11
N VAL A 47 2.71 -7.72 5.35
CA VAL A 47 1.36 -8.29 5.39
C VAL A 47 0.90 -8.54 3.95
N ILE A 48 0.34 -9.71 3.72
CA ILE A 48 -0.36 -10.07 2.49
C ILE A 48 -1.41 -11.11 2.86
N PRO A 49 -2.64 -11.03 2.31
CA PRO A 49 -3.68 -11.99 2.62
C PRO A 49 -3.26 -13.40 2.25
N LYS A 50 -3.50 -14.36 3.15
CA LYS A 50 -3.14 -15.79 2.93
C LYS A 50 -3.94 -16.40 1.79
N GLU A 51 -5.18 -15.99 1.66
CA GLU A 51 -6.09 -16.39 0.59
C GLU A 51 -6.35 -15.16 -0.27
N SER A 52 -6.26 -15.34 -1.59
CA SER A 52 -6.57 -14.24 -2.50
C SER A 52 -8.05 -13.90 -2.39
N PRO A 53 -8.40 -12.64 -2.12
CA PRO A 53 -9.80 -12.25 -2.01
C PRO A 53 -10.54 -12.53 -3.32
N GLU A 54 -11.85 -12.74 -3.19
CA GLU A 54 -12.70 -12.98 -4.36
C GLU A 54 -12.66 -11.77 -5.29
N PRO A 55 -12.67 -12.00 -6.62
CA PRO A 55 -12.82 -10.93 -7.59
C PRO A 55 -14.12 -10.15 -7.37
N VAL A 56 -14.12 -8.88 -7.76
CA VAL A 56 -15.27 -7.98 -7.58
C VAL A 56 -16.55 -8.48 -8.27
N TRP A 57 -16.43 -9.25 -9.35
CA TRP A 57 -17.55 -9.79 -10.12
C TRP A 57 -18.19 -11.07 -9.54
N THR A 58 -17.57 -11.71 -8.54
CA THR A 58 -18.14 -12.92 -7.89
C THR A 58 -18.97 -12.58 -6.65
N GLY A 59 -18.47 -11.67 -5.82
CA GLY A 59 -19.08 -11.30 -4.53
C GLY A 59 -19.65 -9.88 -4.46
N GLY A 60 -19.49 -9.06 -5.51
CA GLY A 60 -19.89 -7.66 -5.52
C GLY A 60 -18.83 -6.71 -4.94
N TRP A 61 -19.29 -5.54 -4.46
CA TRP A 61 -18.42 -4.45 -4.01
C TRP A 61 -17.45 -4.87 -2.92
N ALA A 62 -16.16 -4.58 -3.12
CA ALA A 62 -15.15 -4.96 -2.16
C ALA A 62 -13.91 -4.06 -2.26
N VAL A 63 -13.30 -3.77 -1.11
CA VAL A 63 -12.25 -2.78 -0.94
C VAL A 63 -11.02 -3.48 -0.37
N ASP A 64 -9.85 -3.10 -0.85
CA ASP A 64 -8.55 -3.52 -0.33
C ASP A 64 -7.83 -2.34 0.32
N VAL A 65 -6.91 -2.63 1.23
CA VAL A 65 -6.06 -1.62 1.86
C VAL A 65 -4.61 -1.83 1.41
N PHE A 66 -4.06 -0.83 0.72
CA PHE A 66 -2.63 -0.76 0.45
C PHE A 66 -1.95 0.05 1.56
N LEU A 67 -1.21 -0.63 2.44
CA LEU A 67 -0.63 -0.06 3.66
C LEU A 67 0.83 0.35 3.43
N ILE A 68 1.12 1.64 3.47
CA ILE A 68 2.47 2.21 3.42
C ILE A 68 2.87 2.62 4.84
N ASP A 69 3.75 1.85 5.46
CA ASP A 69 4.21 2.10 6.83
C ASP A 69 5.70 2.47 6.84
N GLU A 70 6.07 3.56 7.51
CA GLU A 70 7.47 3.98 7.69
C GLU A 70 8.30 2.87 8.35
N ASP A 71 7.67 2.06 9.21
CA ASP A 71 8.36 0.97 9.89
C ASP A 71 8.67 -0.23 8.98
N SER A 72 8.03 -0.29 7.81
CA SER A 72 8.33 -1.26 6.75
C SER A 72 9.55 -0.90 5.89
N ALA A 73 10.16 0.28 6.13
CA ALA A 73 11.41 0.67 5.51
C ALA A 73 12.60 -0.15 6.07
N LEU A 74 13.24 -0.92 5.20
CA LEU A 74 14.39 -1.74 5.50
C LEU A 74 15.68 -0.93 5.39
N LYS A 75 16.37 -0.78 6.51
CA LYS A 75 17.70 -0.19 6.62
C LYS A 75 18.44 -0.74 7.83
N ALA A 76 19.62 -1.30 7.64
CA ALA A 76 20.47 -1.76 8.73
C ALA A 76 21.95 -1.73 8.38
N ARG A 77 22.81 -1.80 9.39
CA ARG A 77 24.28 -1.88 9.24
C ARG A 77 24.82 -3.30 9.43
N SER A 78 23.95 -4.28 9.67
CA SER A 78 24.30 -5.69 9.86
C SER A 78 23.12 -6.59 9.47
N GLY A 79 23.39 -7.84 9.09
CA GLY A 79 22.35 -8.83 8.75
C GLY A 79 21.37 -9.06 9.91
N ALA A 80 21.87 -9.33 11.11
CA ALA A 80 21.01 -9.49 12.29
C ALA A 80 20.17 -8.24 12.63
N GLY A 81 20.68 -7.04 12.31
CA GLY A 81 19.91 -5.80 12.44
C GLY A 81 18.81 -5.69 11.39
N LEU A 82 19.08 -6.13 10.16
CA LEU A 82 18.12 -6.19 9.07
C LEU A 82 17.01 -7.18 9.40
N ASP A 83 17.37 -8.40 9.82
CA ASP A 83 16.41 -9.45 10.20
C ASP A 83 15.50 -8.96 11.33
N LYS A 84 16.06 -8.26 12.32
CA LYS A 84 15.27 -7.67 13.41
C LYS A 84 14.33 -6.57 12.91
N LYS A 85 14.77 -5.71 11.99
CA LYS A 85 13.92 -4.67 11.40
C LYS A 85 12.80 -5.28 10.56
N GLU A 86 13.09 -6.32 9.79
CA GLU A 86 12.10 -7.06 9.02
C GLU A 86 11.06 -7.74 9.92
N GLN A 87 11.50 -8.44 10.97
CA GLN A 87 10.59 -9.05 11.95
C GLN A 87 9.71 -8.02 12.63
N PHE A 88 10.30 -6.87 13.02
CA PHE A 88 9.55 -5.77 13.60
C PHE A 88 8.50 -5.22 12.62
N ALA A 89 8.88 -4.95 11.38
CA ALA A 89 7.97 -4.47 10.34
C ALA A 89 6.80 -5.44 10.10
N ARG A 90 7.06 -6.75 10.06
CA ARG A 90 6.02 -7.78 9.94
C ARG A 90 5.07 -7.79 11.12
N LEU A 91 5.58 -7.63 12.34
CA LEU A 91 4.74 -7.57 13.54
C LEU A 91 3.93 -6.27 13.59
N GLN A 92 4.55 -5.14 13.27
CA GLN A 92 3.89 -3.84 13.18
C GLN A 92 2.77 -3.86 12.13
N GLY A 93 3.04 -4.39 10.94
CA GLY A 93 2.05 -4.58 9.89
C GLY A 93 0.85 -5.42 10.34
N ARG A 94 1.08 -6.55 11.03
CA ARG A 94 -0.02 -7.39 11.58
C ARG A 94 -0.85 -6.68 12.63
N MET A 95 -0.22 -5.86 13.47
CA MET A 95 -0.93 -5.07 14.49
C MET A 95 -1.85 -4.01 13.87
N LEU A 96 -1.46 -3.47 12.71
CA LEU A 96 -2.30 -2.55 11.92
C LEU A 96 -3.36 -3.31 11.11
N GLU A 97 -3.03 -4.50 10.59
CA GLU A 97 -3.94 -5.40 9.87
C GLU A 97 -5.19 -5.69 10.70
N ASP A 98 -5.04 -5.99 11.99
CA ASP A 98 -6.18 -6.29 12.88
C ASP A 98 -7.24 -5.19 12.86
N GLY A 99 -6.84 -3.91 12.83
CA GLY A 99 -7.79 -2.78 12.77
C GLY A 99 -8.25 -2.44 11.35
N LEU A 100 -7.36 -2.53 10.36
CA LEU A 100 -7.66 -2.22 8.96
C LEU A 100 -8.48 -3.31 8.27
N SER A 101 -8.50 -4.53 8.81
CA SER A 101 -9.31 -5.66 8.32
C SER A 101 -10.81 -5.37 8.29
N LEU A 102 -11.26 -4.37 9.08
CA LEU A 102 -12.63 -3.85 9.02
C LEU A 102 -12.98 -3.19 7.69
N ILE A 103 -11.98 -2.65 6.97
CA ILE A 103 -12.13 -2.08 5.63
C ILE A 103 -12.04 -3.20 4.59
N GLY A 104 -11.01 -4.06 4.71
CA GLY A 104 -10.80 -5.17 3.81
C GLY A 104 -9.40 -5.79 3.90
N PRO A 105 -9.04 -6.65 2.94
CA PRO A 105 -7.73 -7.32 2.91
C PRO A 105 -6.58 -6.31 2.83
N VAL A 106 -5.53 -6.52 3.63
CA VAL A 106 -4.42 -5.58 3.79
C VAL A 106 -3.18 -6.07 3.05
N TYR A 107 -2.58 -5.19 2.26
CA TYR A 107 -1.33 -5.42 1.53
C TYR A 107 -0.29 -4.40 2.00
N ALA A 108 0.72 -4.85 2.74
CA ALA A 108 1.77 -3.99 3.29
C ALA A 108 3.14 -4.42 2.74
N PRO A 109 3.72 -3.70 1.78
CA PRO A 109 5.02 -4.05 1.23
C PRO A 109 6.16 -3.68 2.19
N LEU A 110 7.20 -4.53 2.23
CA LEU A 110 8.52 -4.12 2.71
C LEU A 110 9.22 -3.37 1.58
N TYR A 111 10.04 -2.37 1.90
CA TYR A 111 10.74 -1.59 0.89
C TYR A 111 12.08 -1.11 1.42
N ARG A 112 13.03 -0.87 0.52
CA ARG A 112 14.36 -0.38 0.92
C ARG A 112 14.30 1.12 1.17
N SER A 113 14.89 1.56 2.29
CA SER A 113 14.86 2.97 2.69
C SER A 113 15.56 3.94 1.73
N ASP A 114 16.45 3.43 0.88
CA ASP A 114 17.20 4.16 -0.13
C ASP A 114 16.54 4.10 -1.52
N ALA A 115 15.50 3.29 -1.69
CA ALA A 115 14.78 3.10 -2.95
C ALA A 115 13.25 3.12 -2.75
N VAL A 116 12.76 3.96 -1.83
CA VAL A 116 11.35 4.02 -1.41
C VAL A 116 10.40 4.15 -2.60
N GLY A 117 10.65 5.13 -3.48
CA GLY A 117 9.81 5.37 -4.66
C GLY A 117 9.77 4.21 -5.66
N ASP A 118 10.92 3.57 -5.92
CA ASP A 118 11.02 2.46 -6.88
C ASP A 118 10.34 1.19 -6.35
N ASP A 119 10.63 0.86 -5.09
CA ASP A 119 10.15 -0.34 -4.43
C ASP A 119 8.63 -0.26 -4.17
N LEU A 120 8.13 0.86 -3.64
CA LEU A 120 6.68 1.06 -3.45
C LEU A 120 5.92 1.13 -4.78
N SER A 121 6.46 1.78 -5.81
CA SER A 121 5.85 1.80 -7.14
C SER A 121 5.74 0.40 -7.75
N ARG A 122 6.80 -0.41 -7.62
CA ARG A 122 6.82 -1.81 -8.08
C ARG A 122 5.83 -2.68 -7.29
N ALA A 123 5.83 -2.56 -5.97
CA ALA A 123 4.89 -3.27 -5.10
C ALA A 123 3.44 -2.95 -5.47
N PHE A 124 3.13 -1.67 -5.62
CA PHE A 124 1.79 -1.20 -5.98
C PHE A 124 1.36 -1.75 -7.35
N ARG A 125 2.24 -1.74 -8.35
CA ARG A 125 1.95 -2.30 -9.67
C ARG A 125 1.67 -3.80 -9.63
N ILE A 126 2.47 -4.56 -8.85
CA ILE A 126 2.25 -5.99 -8.70
C ILE A 126 0.94 -6.27 -7.96
N TYR A 127 0.64 -5.50 -6.92
CA TYR A 127 -0.64 -5.54 -6.23
C TYR A 127 -1.83 -5.34 -7.18
N LEU A 128 -1.82 -4.26 -7.97
CA LEU A 128 -2.88 -3.98 -8.94
C LEU A 128 -3.03 -5.12 -9.96
N LYS A 129 -1.92 -5.64 -10.47
CA LYS A 129 -1.93 -6.66 -11.53
C LYS A 129 -2.31 -8.07 -11.03
N GLN A 130 -1.87 -8.47 -9.84
CA GLN A 130 -1.97 -9.86 -9.38
C GLN A 130 -2.99 -10.07 -8.27
N HIS A 131 -3.28 -9.05 -7.47
CA HIS A 131 -4.03 -9.20 -6.23
C HIS A 131 -5.36 -8.45 -6.22
N ASN A 132 -5.39 -7.23 -6.75
CA ASN A 132 -6.52 -6.33 -6.62
C ASN A 132 -7.77 -6.75 -7.42
N ARG A 133 -7.63 -7.52 -8.52
CA ARG A 133 -8.74 -8.22 -9.21
C ARG A 133 -10.01 -7.37 -9.43
N GLY A 134 -9.85 -6.12 -9.88
CA GLY A 134 -10.97 -5.21 -10.16
C GLY A 134 -11.62 -4.55 -8.93
N ARG A 135 -11.18 -4.86 -7.72
CA ARG A 135 -11.70 -4.34 -6.44
C ARG A 135 -11.29 -2.89 -6.22
N ALA A 136 -12.07 -2.12 -5.46
CA ALA A 136 -11.64 -0.78 -5.04
C ALA A 136 -10.50 -0.87 -4.03
N PHE A 137 -9.79 0.24 -3.82
CA PHE A 137 -8.70 0.25 -2.85
C PHE A 137 -8.52 1.61 -2.21
N VAL A 138 -7.94 1.60 -1.01
CA VAL A 138 -7.52 2.80 -0.28
C VAL A 138 -6.03 2.71 0.02
N ILE A 139 -5.38 3.87 0.17
CA ILE A 139 -3.98 3.93 0.62
C ILE A 139 -3.96 4.35 2.08
N ALA A 140 -3.59 3.42 2.97
CA ALA A 140 -3.37 3.73 4.37
C ALA A 140 -1.88 4.06 4.59
N THR A 141 -1.56 5.20 5.20
CA THR A 141 -0.16 5.61 5.38
C THR A 141 0.08 6.44 6.65
N ASN A 142 1.27 6.30 7.25
CA ASN A 142 1.82 7.21 8.28
C ASN A 142 2.99 8.04 7.76
N SER A 143 3.27 7.96 6.47
CA SER A 143 4.36 8.66 5.79
C SER A 143 3.89 9.24 4.46
N GLU A 144 4.76 10.03 3.83
CA GLU A 144 4.49 10.60 2.51
C GLU A 144 4.37 9.49 1.46
N VAL A 145 3.36 9.62 0.59
CA VAL A 145 3.17 8.71 -0.53
C VAL A 145 4.08 9.15 -1.67
N PRO A 146 4.99 8.29 -2.17
CA PRO A 146 5.91 8.69 -3.23
C PRO A 146 5.17 9.12 -4.50
N ALA A 147 5.71 10.14 -5.18
CA ALA A 147 5.18 10.60 -6.46
C ALA A 147 5.06 9.49 -7.52
N SER A 148 5.93 8.48 -7.47
CA SER A 148 5.89 7.29 -8.35
C SER A 148 4.70 6.36 -8.12
N VAL A 149 4.11 6.38 -6.92
CA VAL A 149 2.84 5.69 -6.61
C VAL A 149 1.68 6.56 -7.07
N LEU A 150 1.71 7.86 -6.73
CA LEU A 150 0.68 8.82 -7.10
C LEU A 150 0.51 8.96 -8.63
N SER A 151 1.60 8.95 -9.39
CA SER A 151 1.56 9.03 -10.85
C SER A 151 0.90 7.81 -11.50
N GLN A 152 0.94 6.64 -10.83
CA GLN A 152 0.25 5.44 -11.31
C GLN A 152 -1.25 5.53 -11.11
N LEU A 153 -1.72 6.23 -10.07
CA LEU A 153 -3.16 6.49 -9.87
C LEU A 153 -3.71 7.34 -11.00
N THR A 154 -3.06 8.48 -11.29
CA THR A 154 -3.52 9.44 -12.30
C THR A 154 -3.27 8.98 -13.74
N GLY A 155 -2.44 7.95 -13.93
CA GLY A 155 -2.11 7.42 -15.25
C GLY A 155 -3.23 6.57 -15.88
N ASP A 156 -4.21 6.15 -15.08
CA ASP A 156 -5.30 5.28 -15.49
C ASP A 156 -6.63 5.77 -14.86
N ALA A 157 -7.57 6.14 -15.72
CA ALA A 157 -8.87 6.67 -15.30
C ALA A 157 -9.68 5.61 -14.52
N ASP A 158 -9.61 4.35 -14.93
CA ASP A 158 -10.33 3.27 -14.26
C ASP A 158 -9.77 3.03 -12.85
N LEU A 159 -8.45 3.20 -12.66
CA LEU A 159 -7.85 3.13 -11.32
C LEU A 159 -8.24 4.33 -10.46
N THR A 160 -8.30 5.52 -11.04
CA THR A 160 -8.73 6.74 -10.32
C THR A 160 -10.17 6.59 -9.83
N ASP A 161 -11.05 6.02 -10.66
CA ASP A 161 -12.46 5.77 -10.30
C ASP A 161 -12.64 4.68 -9.24
N ARG A 162 -11.61 3.85 -9.01
CA ARG A 162 -11.57 2.76 -8.02
C ARG A 162 -10.88 3.14 -6.72
N PHE A 163 -10.27 4.32 -6.68
CA PHE A 163 -9.51 4.79 -5.54
C PHE A 163 -10.41 5.46 -4.51
N GLY A 164 -10.46 4.88 -3.31
CA GLY A 164 -11.31 5.32 -2.19
C GLY A 164 -10.66 6.33 -1.24
N GLY A 165 -9.56 6.97 -1.64
CA GLY A 165 -8.88 8.01 -0.87
C GLY A 165 -7.76 7.53 0.05
N PHE A 166 -7.25 8.47 0.84
CA PHE A 166 -6.11 8.28 1.74
C PHE A 166 -6.53 8.16 3.19
N TYR A 167 -5.92 7.20 3.90
CA TYR A 167 -6.17 6.94 5.31
C TYR A 167 -4.88 7.22 6.08
N ARG A 168 -4.77 8.41 6.66
CA ARG A 168 -3.60 8.80 7.44
C ARG A 168 -3.67 8.19 8.81
N PHE A 169 -2.66 7.45 9.22
CA PHE A 169 -2.61 6.92 10.57
C PHE A 169 -1.41 7.42 11.36
N GLY A 170 -1.59 7.51 12.68
CA GLY A 170 -0.55 7.94 13.60
C GLY A 170 -1.13 8.47 14.91
N ARG A 171 -0.26 8.85 15.85
CA ARG A 171 -0.73 9.49 17.10
C ARG A 171 -1.35 10.86 16.86
N THR A 172 -0.91 11.54 15.81
CA THR A 172 -1.43 12.84 15.36
C THR A 172 -1.47 12.82 13.83
N PRO A 173 -2.45 12.11 13.24
CA PRO A 173 -2.48 11.79 11.81
C PRO A 173 -2.52 13.04 10.92
N SER A 174 -3.12 14.13 11.40
CA SER A 174 -3.20 15.41 10.70
C SER A 174 -1.83 16.06 10.42
N ASN A 175 -0.78 15.69 11.17
CA ASN A 175 0.59 16.16 10.97
C ASN A 175 1.36 15.35 9.92
N VAL A 176 0.82 14.24 9.45
CA VAL A 176 1.44 13.44 8.39
C VAL A 176 1.15 14.12 7.05
N SER A 177 2.22 14.53 6.37
CA SER A 177 2.14 14.97 4.97
C SER A 177 1.91 13.75 4.09
N LEU A 178 0.96 13.85 3.15
CA LEU A 178 0.65 12.78 2.20
C LEU A 178 1.40 12.91 0.88
N VAL A 179 1.77 14.13 0.51
CA VAL A 179 2.43 14.43 -0.75
C VAL A 179 3.69 15.19 -0.40
N ASP A 180 4.76 14.81 -1.09
CA ASP A 180 6.03 15.50 -1.01
C ASP A 180 5.84 16.98 -1.42
N THR A 181 6.23 17.88 -0.52
CA THR A 181 6.17 19.34 -0.73
C THR A 181 7.56 19.93 -0.94
N ASP A 182 8.54 19.12 -1.36
CA ASP A 182 9.94 19.50 -1.62
C ASP A 182 10.07 20.62 -2.68
N GLY A 183 9.73 21.84 -2.28
CA GLY A 183 10.17 23.17 -2.71
C GLY A 183 10.28 23.51 -4.20
N THR A 184 9.98 22.60 -5.10
CA THR A 184 10.30 22.65 -6.52
C THR A 184 9.13 22.06 -7.31
N ALA A 185 8.44 22.97 -8.01
CA ALA A 185 7.17 22.79 -8.71
C ALA A 185 5.95 22.55 -7.79
N GLU A 186 4.81 23.15 -8.18
CA GLU A 186 3.53 23.04 -7.48
C GLU A 186 3.18 21.58 -7.19
N ALA A 187 3.46 21.11 -5.97
CA ALA A 187 2.96 19.82 -5.51
C ALA A 187 1.44 19.89 -5.60
N ALA A 188 0.86 19.02 -6.43
CA ALA A 188 -0.58 18.97 -6.60
C ALA A 188 -1.21 18.68 -5.23
N PRO A 189 -2.29 19.38 -4.86
CA PRO A 189 -2.95 19.10 -3.59
C PRO A 189 -3.42 17.65 -3.58
N VAL A 190 -3.51 17.04 -2.39
CA VAL A 190 -3.98 15.64 -2.23
C VAL A 190 -5.31 15.39 -2.96
N THR A 191 -6.17 16.41 -3.01
CA THR A 191 -7.46 16.37 -3.70
C THR A 191 -7.36 16.14 -5.21
N ALA A 192 -6.22 16.44 -5.83
CA ALA A 192 -5.97 16.17 -7.25
C ALA A 192 -5.89 14.67 -7.58
N TYR A 193 -5.67 13.82 -6.57
CA TYR A 193 -5.59 12.37 -6.71
C TYR A 193 -6.90 11.66 -6.33
N CYS A 194 -7.91 12.41 -5.88
CA CYS A 194 -9.18 11.87 -5.43
C CYS A 194 -10.26 12.13 -6.47
N ASN A 195 -11.25 11.23 -6.53
CA ASN A 195 -12.46 11.48 -7.29
C ASN A 195 -13.18 12.72 -6.73
N ALA A 196 -13.77 13.54 -7.62
CA ALA A 196 -14.49 14.77 -7.27
C ALA A 196 -15.52 14.55 -6.16
N HIS A 197 -16.24 13.42 -6.18
CA HIS A 197 -17.22 13.12 -5.16
C HIS A 197 -16.60 12.97 -3.74
N LEU A 198 -15.41 12.38 -3.64
CA LEU A 198 -14.68 12.25 -2.36
C LEU A 198 -14.19 13.62 -1.85
N VAL A 199 -13.87 14.52 -2.78
CA VAL A 199 -13.47 15.89 -2.46
C VAL A 199 -14.66 16.68 -1.92
N ASP A 200 -15.81 16.61 -2.60
CA ASP A 200 -17.03 17.34 -2.22
C ASP A 200 -17.57 16.93 -0.84
N THR A 201 -17.40 15.66 -0.49
CA THR A 201 -17.83 15.10 0.80
C THR A 201 -16.77 15.20 1.91
N GLY A 202 -15.56 15.69 1.60
CA GLY A 202 -14.45 15.77 2.55
C GLY A 202 -13.89 14.40 2.98
N ALA A 203 -14.20 13.34 2.23
CA ALA A 203 -13.83 11.96 2.55
C ALA A 203 -12.58 11.47 1.79
N CYS A 204 -11.97 12.34 0.97
CA CYS A 204 -10.70 12.07 0.27
C CYS A 204 -9.54 11.74 1.23
N VAL A 205 -9.55 12.31 2.44
CA VAL A 205 -8.55 12.04 3.47
C VAL A 205 -9.25 11.75 4.80
N VAL A 206 -8.97 10.56 5.34
CA VAL A 206 -9.50 10.09 6.62
C VAL A 206 -8.36 9.95 7.62
N ASP A 207 -8.53 10.53 8.80
CA ASP A 207 -7.53 10.51 9.87
C ASP A 207 -7.84 9.40 10.88
N LEU A 208 -6.90 8.47 11.05
CA LEU A 208 -6.99 7.32 11.93
C LEU A 208 -5.98 7.43 13.08
N THR A 209 -6.47 7.62 14.30
CA THR A 209 -5.58 7.70 15.46
C THR A 209 -5.01 6.33 15.82
N THR A 210 -3.72 6.26 16.15
CA THR A 210 -3.08 5.05 16.69
C THR A 210 -2.67 5.22 18.15
N VAL A 211 -2.70 4.12 18.89
CA VAL A 211 -2.21 3.99 20.26
C VAL A 211 -1.08 2.96 20.32
N ARG A 212 -0.13 3.18 21.24
CA ARG A 212 0.99 2.25 21.42
C ARG A 212 0.56 1.10 22.35
N LYS A 213 0.59 -0.14 21.85
CA LYS A 213 0.30 -1.36 22.62
C LYS A 213 1.46 -2.35 22.47
N SER A 214 2.06 -2.75 23.59
CA SER A 214 3.17 -3.71 23.61
C SER A 214 4.37 -3.36 22.70
N GLY A 215 4.63 -2.07 22.48
CA GLY A 215 5.72 -1.58 21.62
C GLY A 215 5.36 -1.41 20.15
N TYR A 216 4.12 -1.76 19.74
CA TYR A 216 3.61 -1.58 18.38
C TYR A 216 2.52 -0.51 18.35
N ASP A 217 2.35 0.14 17.21
CA ASP A 217 1.21 1.04 16.99
C ASP A 217 0.01 0.21 16.51
N VAL A 218 -1.14 0.44 17.15
CA VAL A 218 -2.42 -0.22 16.87
C VAL A 218 -3.45 0.87 16.67
N LEU A 219 -4.42 0.67 15.78
CA LEU A 219 -5.52 1.62 15.61
C LEU A 219 -6.30 1.79 16.92
N ALA A 220 -6.57 3.05 17.29
CA ALA A 220 -7.32 3.37 18.50
C ALA A 220 -8.77 2.89 18.34
N PRO A 221 -9.44 2.39 19.39
CA PRO A 221 -10.85 2.00 19.31
C PRO A 221 -11.74 3.15 18.84
N GLU A 222 -11.42 4.38 19.27
CA GLU A 222 -12.11 5.61 18.86
C GLU A 222 -11.67 6.20 17.51
N SER A 223 -10.80 5.53 16.74
CA SER A 223 -10.28 6.05 15.45
C SER A 223 -11.33 6.11 14.33
N GLY A 224 -12.62 6.20 14.67
CA GLY A 224 -13.73 6.34 13.74
C GLY A 224 -14.13 5.05 13.03
N LEU A 225 -13.24 4.06 12.93
CA LEU A 225 -13.57 2.78 12.26
C LEU A 225 -14.75 2.04 12.93
N ALA A 226 -15.07 2.33 14.19
CA ALA A 226 -16.22 1.77 14.88
C ALA A 226 -17.48 2.68 14.87
N ASP A 227 -17.34 4.01 14.89
CA ASP A 227 -18.45 4.96 15.12
C ASP A 227 -18.71 5.99 13.99
N ALA A 228 -17.83 6.14 12.97
CA ALA A 228 -18.08 6.90 11.72
C ALA A 228 -16.89 6.77 10.74
N PRO A 229 -17.02 6.48 9.42
CA PRO A 229 -18.14 5.98 8.62
C PRO A 229 -17.86 4.54 8.17
N VAL A 230 -17.24 3.64 8.94
CA VAL A 230 -16.66 2.40 8.39
C VAL A 230 -17.62 1.21 8.26
N THR A 231 -18.60 1.08 9.15
CA THR A 231 -19.80 0.27 8.89
C THR A 231 -20.61 0.80 7.72
N GLY A 232 -20.49 2.10 7.45
CA GLY A 232 -21.02 2.76 6.25
C GLY A 232 -20.03 2.83 5.10
N LEU A 233 -18.76 2.41 5.23
CA LEU A 233 -17.70 2.73 4.25
C LEU A 233 -17.73 1.70 3.14
N ALA A 234 -18.02 0.45 3.45
CA ALA A 234 -18.33 -0.53 2.40
C ALA A 234 -19.55 -0.10 1.58
N ALA A 235 -20.62 0.36 2.26
CA ALA A 235 -21.83 0.87 1.59
C ALA A 235 -21.58 2.19 0.83
N TRP A 236 -20.83 3.10 1.43
CA TRP A 236 -20.52 4.41 0.87
C TRP A 236 -19.48 4.30 -0.26
N LEU A 237 -18.47 3.44 -0.15
CA LEU A 237 -17.58 3.15 -1.27
C LEU A 237 -18.36 2.45 -2.39
N SER A 238 -19.33 1.57 -2.06
CA SER A 238 -20.24 0.98 -3.04
C SER A 238 -21.11 2.02 -3.75
N ASP A 239 -21.44 3.13 -3.09
CA ASP A 239 -22.23 4.22 -3.67
C ASP A 239 -21.38 5.23 -4.44
N ASN A 240 -20.05 5.27 -4.23
CA ASN A 240 -19.20 6.39 -4.64
C ASN A 240 -17.96 6.03 -5.47
N VAL A 241 -17.76 4.75 -5.77
CA VAL A 241 -16.59 4.25 -6.49
C VAL A 241 -17.07 3.21 -7.51
N ALA A 242 -16.53 3.22 -8.73
CA ALA A 242 -17.02 2.38 -9.82
C ALA A 242 -16.18 1.10 -9.94
N PRO A 243 -16.73 -0.10 -9.68
CA PRO A 243 -15.95 -1.32 -9.78
C PRO A 243 -15.77 -1.66 -11.26
N MET A 244 -14.66 -2.31 -11.62
CA MET A 244 -14.55 -2.84 -12.98
C MET A 244 -15.66 -3.87 -13.18
N ALA A 245 -16.40 -3.75 -14.29
CA ALA A 245 -17.20 -4.85 -14.80
C ALA A 245 -16.28 -6.07 -15.03
N GLU A 246 -16.81 -7.29 -14.90
CA GLU A 246 -16.07 -8.51 -15.21
C GLU A 246 -15.26 -8.30 -16.49
N PRO A 247 -13.93 -8.54 -16.50
CA PRO A 247 -13.19 -8.48 -17.74
C PRO A 247 -13.89 -9.49 -18.65
N LEU A 248 -14.56 -9.00 -19.69
CA LEU A 248 -15.19 -9.83 -20.70
C LEU A 248 -14.06 -10.70 -21.24
N GLY A 249 -13.88 -11.88 -20.66
CA GLY A 249 -12.82 -12.79 -21.03
C GLY A 249 -13.00 -13.00 -22.51
N ASP A 250 -11.93 -12.73 -23.29
CA ASP A 250 -11.88 -12.79 -24.76
C ASP A 250 -13.22 -13.27 -25.31
N LEU A 251 -14.15 -12.34 -25.56
CA LEU A 251 -15.33 -12.69 -26.32
C LEU A 251 -14.75 -13.15 -27.65
N GLU A 252 -14.60 -14.47 -27.81
CA GLU A 252 -14.54 -15.13 -29.11
C GLU A 252 -15.48 -14.33 -29.98
N GLU A 253 -14.92 -13.72 -31.03
CA GLU A 253 -15.66 -12.89 -31.97
C GLU A 253 -16.98 -13.59 -32.23
N VAL A 254 -18.06 -13.09 -31.61
CA VAL A 254 -19.38 -13.61 -31.88
C VAL A 254 -19.60 -13.18 -33.31
N GLU A 255 -19.42 -14.12 -34.24
CA GLU A 255 -19.73 -13.94 -35.65
C GLU A 255 -21.14 -13.34 -35.67
N ILE A 256 -21.21 -12.05 -36.01
CA ILE A 256 -22.48 -11.35 -36.15
C ILE A 256 -23.10 -11.98 -37.40
N ILE A 257 -23.84 -13.06 -37.21
CA ILE A 257 -24.69 -13.60 -38.27
C ILE A 257 -25.77 -12.56 -38.45
N ASP A 258 -25.65 -11.80 -39.52
CA ASP A 258 -26.60 -10.79 -39.95
C ASP A 258 -27.96 -11.50 -40.14
N ILE A 259 -28.86 -11.37 -39.16
CA ILE A 259 -30.18 -11.98 -39.20
C ILE A 259 -30.98 -11.19 -40.25
N ARG A 260 -30.86 -11.62 -41.50
CA ARG A 260 -31.70 -11.12 -42.58
C ARG A 260 -33.17 -11.33 -42.20
N ARG A 261 -33.97 -10.27 -42.31
CA ARG A 261 -35.41 -10.34 -42.10
C ARG A 261 -36.01 -11.44 -42.99
N PRO A 262 -36.89 -12.30 -42.46
CA PRO A 262 -37.68 -13.21 -43.29
C PRO A 262 -38.55 -12.38 -44.24
N GLY A 263 -38.22 -12.34 -45.53
CA GLY A 263 -39.03 -11.62 -46.52
C GLY A 263 -38.29 -10.96 -47.68
N ASP A 264 -36.96 -10.87 -47.69
CA ASP A 264 -36.22 -10.35 -48.87
C ASP A 264 -36.04 -11.44 -49.93
N THR A 265 -37.13 -11.55 -50.68
CA THR A 265 -37.55 -12.37 -51.80
C THR A 265 -36.58 -12.57 -52.96
N ASP A 266 -36.52 -13.83 -53.42
CA ASP A 266 -36.64 -14.30 -54.81
C ASP A 266 -36.09 -13.42 -55.96
N GLU A 267 -34.90 -13.75 -56.45
CA GLU A 267 -34.40 -13.29 -57.75
C GLU A 267 -35.06 -13.98 -58.97
N ARG A 268 -36.15 -14.73 -58.81
CA ARG A 268 -36.82 -15.44 -59.93
C ARG A 268 -38.03 -14.73 -60.53
N ARG A 269 -38.14 -13.40 -60.39
CA ARG A 269 -39.27 -12.64 -60.98
C ARG A 269 -38.86 -11.39 -61.78
N ARG A 270 -37.76 -11.47 -62.52
CA ARG A 270 -37.48 -10.54 -63.63
C ARG A 270 -37.03 -11.34 -64.85
N ASN A 271 -38.00 -11.86 -65.58
CA ASN A 271 -37.89 -12.23 -66.99
C ASN A 271 -39.30 -12.57 -67.48
N ASN A 272 -40.06 -11.53 -67.78
CA ASN A 272 -41.14 -11.51 -68.78
C ASN A 272 -41.62 -10.06 -68.84
N ASP A 273 -40.96 -9.29 -69.69
CA ASP A 273 -41.55 -8.27 -70.57
C ASP A 273 -40.60 -8.10 -71.77
#